data_AF-A0A933GHM5-F1
#
_entry.id   AF-A0A933GHM5-F1
#
_cell.length_a   1.000
_cell.length_b   1.000
_cell.length_c   1.000
_cell.angle_alpha   90.00
_cell.angle_beta   90.00
_cell.angle_gamma   90.00
#
_symmetry.space_group_name_H-M   'P 1'
#
loop_
_entity.id
_entity.type
_entity.pdbx_description
1 polymer ?
#
loop_
_entity_poly.entity_id
_entity_poly.type
_entity_poly.pdbx_seq_one_letter_code
_entity_poly.pdbx_strand_id
1 'polypeptide(L)'
;MPLSAKDVNALEQVRATLAAAHDLCASRGIRLIVAFIPTKFRVYHDLARFEPDSEVASWILNDLPDRLLALVAAVSREIGYLDLTPPLAEAARQGTLVHFPDDSHWSPEGHRVAAQAISDYIMRQR
;
A
#
# COMPACT_ATOMS: atom_id res chain seq x y z
N MET A 1 -7.48 6.39 -10.79
CA MET A 1 -8.35 5.78 -11.84
C MET A 1 -9.08 4.58 -11.27
N PRO A 2 -10.29 4.25 -11.77
CA PRO A 2 -10.95 2.99 -11.47
C PRO A 2 -10.08 1.79 -11.82
N LEU A 3 -10.27 0.66 -11.14
CA LEU A 3 -9.60 -0.59 -11.49
C LEU A 3 -10.15 -1.13 -12.82
N SER A 4 -9.25 -1.56 -13.71
CA SER A 4 -9.61 -2.20 -14.97
C SER A 4 -10.00 -3.67 -14.75
N ALA A 5 -10.63 -4.29 -15.76
CA ALA A 5 -10.89 -5.74 -15.74
C ALA A 5 -9.60 -6.57 -15.60
N LYS A 6 -8.49 -6.06 -16.16
CA LYS A 6 -7.17 -6.69 -16.01
C LYS A 6 -6.69 -6.64 -14.55
N ASP A 7 -6.88 -5.52 -13.87
CA ASP A 7 -6.49 -5.38 -12.46
C ASP A 7 -7.31 -6.31 -11.56
N VAL A 8 -8.61 -6.43 -11.84
CA VAL A 8 -9.49 -7.37 -11.12
C VAL A 8 -9.04 -8.82 -11.33
N ASN A 9 -8.68 -9.21 -12.55
CA ASN A 9 -8.14 -10.55 -12.81
C ASN A 9 -6.78 -10.77 -12.13
N ALA A 10 -5.94 -9.73 -12.06
CA ALA A 10 -4.65 -9.81 -11.35
C ALA A 10 -4.84 -10.04 -9.85
N LEU A 11 -5.93 -9.56 -9.23
CA LEU A 11 -6.23 -9.83 -7.82
C LEU A 11 -6.40 -11.33 -7.55
N GLU A 12 -7.02 -12.11 -8.44
CA GLU A 12 -7.10 -13.56 -8.24
C GLU A 12 -5.72 -14.24 -8.26
N GLN A 13 -4.82 -13.77 -9.11
CA GLN A 13 -3.44 -14.25 -9.12
C GLN A 13 -2.69 -13.85 -7.83
N VAL A 14 -2.91 -12.64 -7.34
CA VAL A 14 -2.39 -12.19 -6.03
C VAL A 14 -2.91 -13.08 -4.91
N ARG A 15 -4.21 -13.40 -4.89
CA ARG A 15 -4.81 -14.30 -3.89
C ARG A 15 -4.14 -15.67 -3.87
N ALA A 16 -3.98 -16.30 -5.04
CA ALA A 16 -3.33 -17.60 -5.14
C ALA A 16 -1.86 -17.55 -4.67
N THR A 17 -1.14 -16.48 -5.00
CA THR A 17 0.25 -16.28 -4.60
C THR A 17 0.37 -16.09 -3.08
N LEU A 18 -0.52 -15.29 -2.48
CA LEU A 18 -0.54 -15.06 -1.03
C LEU A 18 -0.93 -16.32 -0.25
N ALA A 19 -1.83 -17.16 -0.78
CA ALA A 19 -2.14 -18.45 -0.19
C ALA A 19 -0.91 -19.37 -0.15
N ALA A 20 -0.21 -19.51 -1.28
CA ALA A 20 1.01 -20.32 -1.34
C ALA A 20 2.12 -19.77 -0.42
N ALA A 21 2.27 -18.44 -0.35
CA ALA A 21 3.23 -17.80 0.55
C ALA A 21 2.87 -18.03 2.03
N HIS A 22 1.58 -17.93 2.37
CA HIS A 22 1.09 -18.20 3.72
C HIS A 22 1.37 -19.65 4.14
N ASP A 23 1.03 -20.63 3.30
CA ASP A 23 1.23 -22.04 3.61
C ASP A 23 2.73 -22.36 3.82
N LEU A 24 3.60 -21.78 2.99
CA LEU A 24 5.05 -21.91 3.15
C LEU A 24 5.53 -21.28 4.46
N CYS A 25 5.09 -20.06 4.78
CA CYS A 25 5.43 -19.38 6.03
C CYS A 25 4.94 -20.17 7.26
N ALA A 26 3.68 -20.60 7.26
CA ALA A 26 3.05 -21.36 8.33
C ALA A 26 3.77 -22.69 8.59
N SER A 27 4.15 -23.41 7.52
CA SER A 27 4.91 -24.68 7.63
C SER A 27 6.27 -24.53 8.33
N ARG A 28 6.77 -23.31 8.44
CA ARG A 28 8.06 -22.96 9.06
C ARG A 28 7.92 -22.14 10.34
N GLY A 29 6.71 -21.95 10.85
CA GLY A 29 6.45 -21.09 12.01
C GLY A 29 6.79 -19.61 11.77
N ILE A 30 6.75 -19.16 10.51
CA ILE A 30 6.99 -17.77 10.12
C ILE A 30 5.65 -17.07 9.95
N ARG A 31 5.53 -15.86 10.49
CA ARG A 31 4.37 -15.00 10.27
C ARG A 31 4.52 -14.23 8.95
N LEU A 32 3.52 -14.31 8.08
CA LEU A 32 3.44 -13.49 6.86
C LEU A 32 2.75 -12.15 7.16
N ILE A 33 3.33 -11.05 6.67
CA ILE A 33 2.75 -9.71 6.72
C ILE A 33 2.84 -9.11 5.31
N VAL A 34 1.73 -8.55 4.83
CA VAL A 34 1.61 -7.85 3.55
C VAL A 34 1.53 -6.34 3.83
N ALA A 35 2.55 -5.60 3.39
CA ALA A 35 2.54 -4.14 3.42
C ALA A 35 2.11 -3.59 2.05
N PHE A 36 1.00 -2.86 2.00
CA PHE A 36 0.55 -2.17 0.79
C PHE A 36 1.34 -0.87 0.60
N ILE A 37 2.00 -0.76 -0.55
CA ILE A 37 2.80 0.40 -0.96
C ILE A 37 1.90 1.33 -1.79
N PRO A 38 1.56 2.53 -1.30
CA PRO A 38 0.76 3.47 -2.08
C PRO A 38 1.53 4.06 -3.26
N THR A 39 0.80 4.43 -4.30
CA THR A 39 1.35 5.28 -5.37
C THR A 39 1.60 6.69 -4.85
N LYS A 40 2.54 7.40 -5.48
CA LYS A 40 2.79 8.83 -5.24
C LYS A 40 1.49 9.66 -5.37
N PHE A 41 0.68 9.37 -6.37
CA PHE A 41 -0.63 10.01 -6.55
C PHE A 41 -1.53 9.83 -5.32
N ARG A 42 -1.62 8.62 -4.76
CA ARG A 42 -2.45 8.35 -3.57
C ARG A 42 -1.96 9.12 -2.34
N VAL A 43 -0.65 9.25 -2.16
CA VAL A 43 -0.07 9.98 -1.02
C VAL A 43 -0.33 11.49 -1.12
N TYR A 44 -0.18 12.07 -2.32
CA TYR A 44 -0.23 13.51 -2.53
C TYR A 44 -1.56 14.03 -3.08
N HIS A 45 -2.54 13.17 -3.34
CA HIS A 45 -3.81 13.54 -3.99
C HIS A 45 -4.46 14.79 -3.39
N ASP A 46 -4.60 14.84 -2.06
CA ASP A 46 -5.26 15.93 -1.36
C ASP A 46 -4.35 17.14 -1.08
N LEU A 47 -3.06 17.04 -1.44
CA LEU A 47 -2.04 18.07 -1.19
C LEU A 47 -1.58 18.75 -2.48
N ALA A 48 -1.63 18.04 -3.60
CA ALA A 48 -1.23 18.53 -4.90
C ALA A 48 -2.31 19.41 -5.53
N ARG A 49 -1.87 20.41 -6.30
CA ARG A 49 -2.73 21.10 -7.27
C ARG A 49 -2.40 20.53 -8.64
N PHE A 50 -3.43 20.07 -9.33
CA PHE A 50 -3.30 19.53 -10.68
C PHE A 50 -3.72 20.60 -11.68
N GLU A 51 -2.99 20.70 -12.79
CA GLU A 51 -3.38 21.57 -13.90
C GLU A 51 -4.77 21.14 -14.41
N PRO A 52 -5.73 22.07 -14.60
CA PRO A 52 -7.13 21.71 -14.92
C PRO A 52 -7.29 20.81 -16.15
N ASP A 53 -6.44 21.00 -17.17
CA ASP A 53 -6.50 20.24 -18.43
C ASP A 53 -5.61 18.99 -18.43
N SER A 54 -4.96 18.67 -17.31
CA SER A 54 -4.14 17.47 -17.18
C SER A 54 -4.99 16.22 -16.97
N GLU A 55 -4.57 15.09 -17.54
CA GLU A 55 -5.27 13.82 -17.35
C GLU A 55 -5.44 13.45 -15.86
N VAL A 56 -4.40 13.72 -15.07
CA VAL A 56 -4.36 13.46 -13.62
C VAL A 56 -5.44 14.22 -12.83
N ALA A 57 -5.92 15.36 -13.32
CA ALA A 57 -7.00 16.11 -12.67
C ALA A 57 -8.34 15.33 -12.67
N SER A 58 -8.52 14.38 -13.59
CA SER A 58 -9.69 13.50 -13.66
C SER A 58 -9.52 12.20 -12.88
N TRP A 59 -8.31 11.91 -12.38
CA TRP A 59 -8.04 10.66 -11.69
C TRP A 59 -8.69 10.63 -10.31
N ILE A 60 -9.28 9.50 -9.96
CA ILE A 60 -9.81 9.23 -8.61
C ILE A 60 -8.91 8.30 -7.81
N LEU A 61 -9.00 8.37 -6.49
CA LEU A 61 -8.51 7.30 -5.61
C LEU A 61 -9.46 6.10 -5.69
N ASN A 62 -8.95 4.95 -6.12
CA ASN A 62 -9.74 3.70 -6.10
C ASN A 62 -9.79 3.08 -4.70
N ASP A 63 -10.45 1.94 -4.57
CA ASP A 63 -10.62 1.17 -3.32
C ASP A 63 -9.65 -0.03 -3.24
N LEU A 64 -8.55 -0.02 -4.01
CA LEU A 64 -7.60 -1.13 -4.06
C LEU A 64 -7.04 -1.55 -2.69
N PRO A 65 -6.66 -0.62 -1.77
CA PRO A 65 -6.18 -1.01 -0.45
C PRO A 65 -7.21 -1.83 0.34
N ASP A 66 -8.48 -1.46 0.28
CA ASP A 66 -9.57 -2.14 0.98
C ASP A 66 -9.88 -3.50 0.35
N ARG A 67 -9.86 -3.58 -0.99
CA ARG A 67 -10.01 -4.85 -1.72
C ARG A 67 -8.88 -5.82 -1.40
N LEU A 68 -7.64 -5.32 -1.32
CA LEU A 68 -6.48 -6.16 -1.00
C LEU A 68 -6.52 -6.62 0.47
N LEU A 69 -6.94 -5.76 1.41
CA LEU A 69 -7.18 -6.14 2.79
C LEU A 69 -8.22 -7.28 2.88
N ALA A 70 -9.37 -7.13 2.22
CA ALA A 70 -10.42 -8.14 2.21
C ALA A 70 -9.92 -9.48 1.62
N LEU A 71 -9.15 -9.40 0.54
CA LEU A 71 -8.54 -10.56 -0.12
C LEU A 71 -7.51 -11.26 0.78
N VAL A 72 -6.63 -10.51 1.44
CA VAL A 72 -5.66 -11.05 2.41
C VAL A 72 -6.39 -11.76 3.56
N ALA A 73 -7.42 -11.12 4.12
CA ALA A 73 -8.22 -11.71 5.19
C ALA A 73 -9.00 -12.97 4.75
N ALA A 74 -9.39 -13.06 3.48
CA ALA A 74 -10.02 -14.24 2.90
C ALA A 74 -9.05 -15.40 2.69
N VAL A 75 -7.77 -15.13 2.46
CA VAL A 75 -6.73 -16.19 2.42
C VAL A 75 -6.51 -16.76 3.81
N SER A 76 -6.23 -15.90 4.80
CA SER A 76 -6.09 -16.30 6.20
C SER A 76 -6.13 -15.07 7.10
N ARG A 77 -6.83 -15.17 8.23
CA ARG A 77 -6.86 -14.11 9.26
C ARG A 77 -5.54 -13.96 10.01
N GLU A 78 -4.61 -14.90 9.85
CA GLU A 78 -3.28 -14.86 10.47
C GLU A 78 -2.30 -13.96 9.70
N ILE A 79 -2.56 -13.73 8.41
CA ILE A 79 -1.74 -12.84 7.59
C ILE A 79 -1.94 -11.40 8.08
N GLY A 80 -0.86 -10.73 8.45
CA GLY A 80 -0.89 -9.31 8.76
C GLY A 80 -1.09 -8.48 7.50
N TYR A 81 -1.86 -7.40 7.60
CA TYR A 81 -1.98 -6.39 6.54
C TYR A 81 -1.70 -5.00 7.11
N LEU A 82 -0.87 -4.23 6.41
CA LEU A 82 -0.55 -2.84 6.74
C LEU A 82 -0.65 -1.97 5.49
N ASP A 83 -1.58 -1.01 5.48
CA ASP A 83 -1.61 0.05 4.48
C ASP A 83 -0.64 1.17 4.89
N LEU A 84 0.36 1.46 4.04
CA LEU A 84 1.32 2.53 4.26
C LEU A 84 0.81 3.91 3.78
N THR A 85 -0.38 3.99 3.18
CA THR A 85 -1.00 5.25 2.76
C THR A 85 -1.13 6.23 3.92
N PRO A 86 -1.77 5.89 5.05
CA PRO A 86 -1.98 6.87 6.12
C PRO A 86 -0.70 7.48 6.70
N PRO A 87 0.35 6.72 7.08
CA PRO A 87 1.56 7.32 7.65
C PRO A 87 2.33 8.17 6.62
N LEU A 88 2.38 7.76 5.35
CA LEU A 88 3.05 8.54 4.30
C LEU A 88 2.30 9.83 3.97
N ALA A 89 0.97 9.78 3.88
CA ALA A 89 0.13 10.95 3.63
C ALA A 89 0.19 11.95 4.79
N GLU A 90 0.22 11.48 6.04
CA GLU A 90 0.36 12.36 7.21
C GLU A 90 1.73 13.04 7.25
N ALA A 91 2.82 12.29 7.03
CA ALA A 91 4.15 12.90 6.95
C ALA A 91 4.24 13.93 5.82
N ALA A 92 3.61 13.66 4.67
CA ALA A 92 3.52 14.61 3.56
C ALA A 92 2.76 15.88 3.95
N ARG A 93 1.63 15.75 4.67
CA ARG A 93 0.84 16.88 5.18
C ARG A 93 1.63 17.76 6.15
N GLN A 94 2.56 17.16 6.88
CA GLN A 94 3.49 17.85 7.78
C GLN A 94 4.71 18.47 7.07
N GLY A 95 4.75 18.43 5.74
CA GLY A 95 5.82 19.04 4.93
C GLY A 95 7.00 18.11 4.64
N THR A 96 6.91 16.83 4.98
CA THR A 96 7.95 15.85 4.62
C THR A 96 7.80 15.43 3.16
N LEU A 97 8.86 15.57 2.38
CA LEU A 97 8.89 15.06 1.02
C LEU A 97 9.15 13.55 1.06
N VAL A 98 8.08 12.73 1.07
CA VAL A 98 8.15 11.26 1.19
C VAL A 98 8.34 10.52 -0.14
N HIS A 99 8.11 11.17 -1.29
CA HIS A 99 8.56 10.69 -2.60
C HIS A 99 9.53 11.70 -3.22
N PHE A 100 10.42 11.23 -4.09
CA PHE A 100 11.20 12.16 -4.92
C PHE A 100 10.28 13.01 -5.82
N PRO A 101 10.60 14.28 -6.12
CA PRO A 101 9.74 15.15 -6.93
C PRO A 101 9.56 14.67 -8.37
N ASP A 102 10.61 14.11 -8.96
CA ASP A 102 10.76 13.70 -10.35
C ASP A 102 10.74 12.18 -10.56
N ASP A 103 10.66 11.40 -9.47
CA ASP A 103 10.65 9.94 -9.50
C ASP A 103 9.43 9.38 -8.73
N SER A 104 9.03 8.15 -9.04
CA SER A 104 7.85 7.50 -8.43
C SER A 104 8.13 6.83 -7.08
N HIS A 105 9.40 6.61 -6.74
CA HIS A 105 9.84 5.95 -5.51
C HIS A 105 9.86 6.91 -4.33
N TRP A 106 9.98 6.33 -3.14
CA TRP A 106 10.12 7.07 -1.90
C TRP A 106 11.46 7.77 -1.83
N SER A 107 11.47 8.93 -1.18
CA SER A 107 12.70 9.56 -0.70
C SER A 107 13.27 8.76 0.48
N PRO A 108 14.50 9.07 0.94
CA PRO A 108 15.03 8.51 2.19
C PRO A 108 14.08 8.75 3.38
N GLU A 109 13.42 9.90 3.44
CA GLU A 109 12.42 10.23 4.46
C GLU A 109 11.18 9.37 4.35
N GLY A 110 10.67 9.13 3.12
CA GLY A 110 9.55 8.21 2.90
C GLY A 110 9.88 6.78 3.32
N HIS A 111 11.08 6.29 2.99
CA HIS A 111 11.58 5.00 3.47
C HIS A 111 11.62 4.94 5.00
N ARG A 112 12.06 6.01 5.68
CA ARG A 112 12.09 6.08 7.15
C ARG A 112 10.69 6.00 7.76
N VAL A 113 9.72 6.73 7.20
CA VAL A 113 8.32 6.70 7.65
C VAL A 113 7.73 5.29 7.46
N ALA A 114 7.94 4.67 6.30
CA ALA A 114 7.48 3.31 6.04
C ALA A 114 8.13 2.29 6.98
N ALA A 115 9.45 2.37 7.19
CA ALA A 115 10.18 1.48 8.09
C ALA A 115 9.67 1.59 9.54
N GLN A 116 9.41 2.81 10.02
CA GLN A 116 8.85 3.02 11.35
C GLN A 116 7.45 2.40 11.47
N ALA A 117 6.56 2.65 10.50
CA ALA A 117 5.21 2.09 10.50
C ALA A 117 5.21 0.55 10.48
N ILE A 118 6.10 -0.06 9.69
CA ILE A 118 6.28 -1.52 9.64
C ILE A 118 6.80 -2.05 10.97
N SER A 119 7.84 -1.41 11.53
CA SER A 119 8.39 -1.78 12.83
C SER A 119 7.33 -1.74 13.93
N ASP A 120 6.58 -0.64 14.02
CA ASP A 120 5.52 -0.47 15.01
C ASP A 120 4.42 -1.51 14.85
N TYR A 121 4.05 -1.85 13.62
CA TYR A 121 3.08 -2.89 13.33
C TYR A 121 3.55 -4.26 13.85
N ILE A 122 4.80 -4.62 13.58
CA ILE A 122 5.40 -5.89 14.03
C ILE A 122 5.48 -5.93 15.56
N MET A 123 5.86 -4.83 16.22
CA MET A 123 6.05 -4.80 17.67
C MET A 123 4.74 -4.86 18.45
N ARG A 124 3.63 -4.30 17.93
CA ARG A 124 2.30 -4.36 18.59
C ARG A 124 1.66 -5.74 18.61
N GLN A 125 2.17 -6.68 17.80
CA GLN A 125 1.62 -8.02 17.66
C GLN A 125 2.47 -9.10 18.36
N ARG A 126 3.42 -8.67 19.19
CA ARG A 126 4.14 -9.52 20.14
C ARG A 126 3.32 -9.63 21.42
#